data_AF-A0A972U6G5-F1
#
_entry.id   AF-A0A972U6G5-F1
#
_cell.length_a   1.000
_cell.length_b   1.000
_cell.length_c   1.000
_cell.angle_alpha   90.00
_cell.angle_beta   90.00
_cell.angle_gamma   90.00
#
_symmetry.space_group_name_H-M   'P 1'
#
loop_
_entity.id
_entity.type
_entity.pdbx_description
1 polymer ?
#
loop_
_entity_poly.entity_id
_entity_poly.type
_entity_poly.pdbx_seq_one_letter_code
_entity_poly.pdbx_strand_id
1 'polypeptide(L)'
;MAKIEKHIETVAVPGRGQSRAKIDAYWHHFRAGIEGSISVLKRAFRLSICMYRGFKSFAAAVGMAVFCHNLVNLAPKRAPA
;
A
#
# COMPACT_ATOMS: atom_id res chain seq x y z
N MET A 1 13.40 15.87 -4.24
CA MET A 1 13.08 15.88 -2.80
C MET A 1 13.47 17.19 -2.13
N ALA A 2 14.74 17.62 -2.19
CA ALA A 2 15.27 18.76 -1.43
C ALA A 2 14.56 20.14 -1.58
N LYS A 3 13.85 20.40 -2.69
CA LYS A 3 13.09 21.65 -2.88
C LYS A 3 11.71 21.63 -2.22
N ILE A 4 11.07 20.46 -2.13
CA ILE A 4 9.70 20.33 -1.63
C ILE A 4 9.72 20.26 -0.09
N GLU A 5 10.74 19.63 0.50
CA GLU A 5 10.93 19.55 1.95
C GLU A 5 10.97 20.93 2.63
N LYS A 6 11.42 21.98 1.93
CA LYS A 6 11.44 23.36 2.46
C LYS A 6 10.04 23.95 2.69
N HIS A 7 9.02 23.36 2.10
CA HIS A 7 7.63 23.82 2.16
C HIS A 7 6.72 22.86 2.94
N ILE A 8 7.28 21.79 3.52
CA ILE A 8 6.51 20.76 4.22
C ILE A 8 7.05 20.63 5.64
N GLU A 9 6.17 20.79 6.62
CA GLU A 9 6.50 20.73 8.04
C GLU A 9 6.87 19.32 8.51
N THR A 10 6.22 18.27 7.99
CA THR A 10 6.46 16.88 8.36
C THR A 10 6.50 15.97 7.13
N VAL A 11 7.54 15.16 7.01
CA VAL A 11 7.72 14.21 5.89
C VAL A 11 7.58 12.77 6.41
N ALA A 12 6.73 11.98 5.76
CA ALA A 12 6.50 10.58 6.12
C ALA A 12 7.63 9.61 5.70
N VAL A 13 8.55 10.05 4.84
CA VAL A 13 9.70 9.28 4.33
C VAL A 13 10.96 10.11 4.50
N PRO A 14 12.01 9.60 5.17
CA PRO A 14 13.25 10.34 5.28
C PRO A 14 14.00 10.26 3.96
N GLY A 15 14.73 11.31 3.60
CA GLY A 15 15.67 11.24 2.49
C GLY A 15 16.69 10.10 2.69
N ARG A 16 17.28 9.61 1.58
CA ARG A 16 18.30 8.56 1.63
C ARG A 16 19.44 8.98 2.57
N GLY A 17 19.75 8.15 3.57
CA GLY A 17 20.78 8.42 4.58
C GLY A 17 20.32 9.27 5.78
N GLN A 18 19.08 9.75 5.80
CA GLN A 18 18.53 10.49 6.94
C GLN A 18 17.95 9.53 7.99
N SER A 19 18.10 9.90 9.27
CA SER A 19 17.58 9.12 10.38
C SER A 19 16.06 9.06 10.36
N ARG A 20 15.51 7.85 10.53
CA ARG A 20 14.06 7.62 10.69
C ARG A 20 13.51 8.14 12.03
N ALA A 21 14.39 8.54 12.96
CA ALA A 21 14.01 8.95 14.32
C ALA A 21 13.16 10.23 14.40
N LYS A 22 13.14 11.05 13.34
CA LYS A 22 12.35 12.30 13.27
C LYS A 22 10.99 12.16 12.59
N ILE A 23 10.62 10.96 12.17
CA ILE A 23 9.30 10.72 11.57
C ILE A 23 8.37 10.32 12.69
N ASP A 24 7.26 11.03 12.81
CA ASP A 24 6.19 10.63 13.71
C ASP A 24 5.78 9.18 13.38
N ALA A 25 5.86 8.31 14.40
CA ALA A 25 5.73 6.87 14.25
C ALA A 25 4.44 6.50 13.51
N TYR A 26 3.38 7.28 13.73
CA TYR A 26 2.10 7.15 13.05
C TYR A 26 2.24 7.18 11.51
N TRP A 27 2.91 8.18 10.95
CA TRP A 27 3.10 8.30 9.50
C TRP A 27 3.95 7.18 8.92
N HIS A 28 4.94 6.71 9.69
CA HIS A 28 5.74 5.56 9.29
C HIS A 28 4.89 4.28 9.25
N HIS A 29 4.05 4.03 10.25
CA HIS A 29 3.15 2.87 10.29
C HIS A 29 2.10 2.92 9.20
N PHE A 30 1.48 4.08 8.97
CA PHE A 30 0.51 4.28 7.90
C PHE A 30 1.11 3.92 6.53
N ARG A 31 2.29 4.44 6.23
CA ARG A 31 3.01 4.14 4.98
C ARG A 31 3.39 2.67 4.88
N ALA A 32 3.90 2.08 5.96
CA ALA A 32 4.22 0.66 5.98
C ALA A 32 2.99 -0.21 5.71
N GLY A 33 1.82 0.21 6.21
CA GLY A 33 0.52 -0.41 5.91
C GLY A 33 0.18 -0.36 4.42
N ILE A 34 0.30 0.81 3.78
CA ILE A 34 0.06 0.97 2.33
C ILE A 34 0.99 0.05 1.50
N GLU A 35 2.28 0.08 1.79
CA GLU A 35 3.27 -0.77 1.10
C GLU A 35 2.98 -2.26 1.31
N GLY A 36 2.53 -2.63 2.52
CA GLY A 36 2.04 -3.96 2.85
C GLY A 36 0.87 -4.38 1.96
N SER A 37 -0.16 -3.55 1.88
CA SER A 37 -1.35 -3.80 1.05
C SER A 37 -1.00 -3.93 -0.43
N ILE A 38 -0.16 -3.04 -0.98
CA ILE A 38 0.31 -3.12 -2.37
C ILE A 38 1.06 -4.44 -2.61
N SER A 39 1.92 -4.82 -1.68
CA SER A 39 2.69 -6.07 -1.78
C SER A 39 1.80 -7.32 -1.75
N VAL A 40 0.76 -7.32 -0.92
CA VAL A 40 -0.25 -8.39 -0.86
C VAL A 40 -1.06 -8.42 -2.16
N LEU A 41 -1.54 -7.28 -2.64
CA LEU A 41 -2.30 -7.18 -3.89
C LEU A 41 -1.52 -7.71 -5.10
N LYS A 42 -0.23 -7.37 -5.19
CA LYS A 42 0.64 -7.87 -6.26
C LYS A 42 0.85 -9.38 -6.20
N ARG A 43 1.08 -9.94 -5.00
CA ARG A 43 1.47 -11.35 -4.83
C ARG A 43 0.28 -12.29 -4.66
N ALA A 44 -0.61 -12.02 -3.72
CA ALA A 44 -1.75 -12.88 -3.40
C ALA A 44 -2.93 -12.69 -4.36
N PHE A 45 -3.17 -11.46 -4.84
CA PHE A 45 -4.27 -11.14 -5.77
C PHE A 45 -3.81 -10.99 -7.22
N ARG A 46 -2.54 -11.36 -7.52
CA ARG A 46 -1.95 -11.43 -8.86
C ARG A 46 -2.02 -10.13 -9.67
N LEU A 47 -2.06 -8.97 -9.02
CA LEU A 47 -2.07 -7.67 -9.73
C LEU A 47 -0.76 -7.32 -10.45
N SER A 48 0.26 -8.18 -10.40
CA SER A 48 1.45 -8.02 -11.23
C SER A 48 1.18 -8.23 -12.73
N ILE A 49 0.13 -8.97 -13.09
CA ILE A 49 -0.21 -9.27 -14.49
C ILE A 49 -1.74 -9.29 -14.66
N CYS A 50 -2.26 -8.52 -15.61
CA CYS A 50 -3.67 -8.60 -16.02
C CYS A 50 -3.80 -9.56 -17.21
N MET A 51 -4.56 -10.65 -17.03
CA MET A 51 -4.82 -11.63 -18.11
C MET A 51 -5.96 -11.20 -19.05
N TYR A 52 -6.70 -10.14 -18.72
CA TYR A 52 -7.84 -9.66 -19.49
C TYR A 52 -7.44 -8.57 -20.49
N ARG A 53 -8.09 -8.56 -21.65
CA ARG A 53 -7.83 -7.60 -22.72
C ARG A 53 -8.74 -6.38 -22.62
N GLY A 54 -8.16 -5.20 -22.86
CA GLY A 54 -8.85 -3.92 -22.91
C GLY A 54 -8.95 -3.21 -21.56
N PHE A 55 -9.09 -1.88 -21.61
CA PHE A 55 -9.05 -1.03 -20.41
C PHE A 55 -10.21 -1.30 -19.45
N LYS A 56 -11.43 -1.52 -19.97
CA LYS A 56 -12.60 -1.85 -19.15
C LYS A 56 -12.37 -3.12 -18.32
N SER A 57 -11.86 -4.16 -18.96
CA SER A 57 -11.56 -5.43 -18.30
C SER A 57 -10.39 -5.31 -17.32
N PHE A 58 -9.38 -4.53 -17.65
CA PHE A 58 -8.28 -4.19 -16.74
C PHE A 58 -8.80 -3.50 -15.47
N ALA A 59 -9.61 -2.45 -15.62
CA ALA A 59 -10.18 -1.73 -14.48
C ALA A 59 -11.06 -2.64 -13.61
N ALA A 60 -11.87 -3.50 -14.23
CA ALA A 60 -12.67 -4.49 -13.51
C ALA A 60 -11.79 -5.49 -12.74
N ALA A 61 -10.69 -5.97 -13.34
CA ALA A 61 -9.76 -6.88 -12.69
C ALA A 61 -9.05 -6.24 -11.48
N VAL A 62 -8.61 -4.99 -11.62
CA VAL A 62 -8.03 -4.22 -10.50
C VAL A 62 -9.06 -4.01 -9.39
N GLY A 63 -10.27 -3.58 -9.74
CA GLY A 63 -11.35 -3.36 -8.78
C GLY A 63 -11.72 -4.64 -8.01
N MET A 64 -11.83 -5.77 -8.71
CA MET A 64 -12.09 -7.08 -8.11
C MET A 64 -11.00 -7.46 -7.11
N ALA A 65 -9.72 -7.32 -7.47
CA ALA A 65 -8.62 -7.65 -6.57
C ALA A 65 -8.62 -6.81 -5.29
N VAL A 66 -8.84 -5.49 -5.42
CA VAL A 66 -8.94 -4.57 -4.27
C VAL A 66 -10.15 -4.92 -3.40
N PHE A 67 -11.30 -5.18 -4.02
CA PHE A 67 -12.51 -5.58 -3.31
C PHE A 67 -12.30 -6.87 -2.52
N CYS A 68 -11.76 -7.92 -3.15
CA CYS A 68 -11.49 -9.19 -2.48
C CYS A 68 -10.43 -9.06 -1.36
N HIS A 69 -9.41 -8.21 -1.54
CA HIS A 69 -8.45 -7.91 -0.49
C HIS A 69 -9.12 -7.31 0.75
N ASN A 70 -10.03 -6.35 0.54
CA ASN A 70 -10.79 -5.75 1.63
C ASN A 70 -11.71 -6.76 2.32
N LEU A 71 -12.36 -7.65 1.56
CA LEU A 71 -13.18 -8.73 2.16
C LEU A 71 -12.34 -9.64 3.05
N VAL A 72 -11.14 -10.02 2.64
CA VAL A 72 -10.23 -10.83 3.47
C VAL A 72 -9.82 -10.08 4.75
N ASN A 73 -9.59 -8.77 4.68
CA ASN A 73 -9.24 -7.97 5.86
C ASN A 73 -10.41 -7.81 6.85
N LEU A 74 -11.64 -7.75 6.34
CA LEU A 74 -12.87 -7.63 7.12
C LEU A 74 -13.38 -8.98 7.64
N ALA A 75 -12.97 -10.09 7.03
CA ALA A 75 -13.37 -11.42 7.45
C ALA A 75 -12.93 -11.67 8.90
N PRO A 76 -13.75 -12.39 9.69
CA PRO A 76 -13.38 -12.78 11.04
C PRO A 76 -12.04 -13.53 11.01
N LYS A 77 -11.03 -12.94 11.64
CA LYS A 77 -9.75 -13.62 11.81
C LYS A 77 -9.97 -14.72 12.84
N ARG A 78 -9.92 -15.98 12.39
CA ARG A 78 -9.98 -17.12 13.31
C ARG A 78 -8.84 -16.96 14.31
N ALA A 79 -9.15 -17.00 15.61
CA ALA A 79 -8.11 -17.08 16.62
C ALA A 79 -7.21 -18.28 16.31
N PRO A 80 -5.88 -18.17 16.43
CA PRO A 80 -5.01 -19.32 16.28
C PRO A 80 -5.46 -20.40 17.29
N ALA A 81 -5.62 -21.63 16.79
CA ALA A 81 -5.95 -22.80 17.61
C ALA A 81 -4.79 -23.16 18.55
#